data_AF-A0A6B2UZJ2-F1
#
_entry.id   AF-A0A6B2UZJ2-F1
#
_cell.length_a   1.000
_cell.length_b   1.000
_cell.length_c   1.000
_cell.angle_alpha   90.00
_cell.angle_beta   90.00
_cell.angle_gamma   90.00
#
_symmetry.space_group_name_H-M   'P 1'
#
loop_
_entity.id
_entity.type
_entity.pdbx_description
1 polymer ?
#
loop_
_entity_poly.entity_id
_entity_poly.type
_entity_poly.pdbx_seq_one_letter_code
_entity_poly.pdbx_strand_id
1 'polypeptide(L)'
;MTPKPAPADAANAPTESASPALPAPLRAARAHHARCRAAVAAAREAAHDHVVTGATVSASGADAEVLGRALRGHARDLDELPPGPLFFARIDFAPDPARAGEHAGQGYHLGRRRVSEDPTVPPLVVDWRAPVARAFYRASPAEPYGLARRRRFGWAPGADGTDEQLTAFEDEFPEARTPAIPHEAPAPAKTSTPPVAATPSAPSATPIPPSPLLLAEIERPRSGPLRDIAATLQPEQDTLVRAPLDVSVCVQGAPGTGKTAVGLHRVAYLLYAHPRRLSRAGVLVLGPNPAFLRHIAEVLPALGESGVRQSTLTALLDHGPARTTEPEAVARLKHDPRLATVLHRALHALTAAPEDAEASLTVPDGSALWRVDAEAVREALAPIRTAVSDGTLPYRAGRERFRARLLALVRARAERRSGPRTAA
;
A
#
# COMPACT_ATOMS: atom_id res chain seq x y z
N MET A 1 -83.14 19.55 -31.13
CA MET A 1 -82.90 18.12 -30.84
C MET A 1 -81.89 17.63 -31.86
N THR A 2 -80.63 17.60 -31.45
CA THR A 2 -79.47 17.29 -32.29
C THR A 2 -78.80 16.05 -31.67
N PRO A 3 -78.53 14.98 -32.44
CA PRO A 3 -78.08 13.72 -31.85
C PRO A 3 -76.61 13.79 -31.45
N LYS A 4 -76.32 13.18 -30.30
CA LYS A 4 -75.02 13.02 -29.65
C LYS A 4 -74.17 12.00 -30.44
N PRO A 5 -72.88 12.25 -30.72
CA PRO A 5 -72.00 11.26 -31.34
C PRO A 5 -71.47 10.26 -30.30
N ALA A 6 -71.28 9.01 -30.74
CA ALA A 6 -70.70 7.89 -30.00
C ALA A 6 -69.19 8.06 -29.74
N PRO A 7 -68.61 7.43 -28.69
CA PRO A 7 -67.19 7.58 -28.37
C PRO A 7 -66.30 6.73 -29.29
N ALA A 8 -65.16 7.33 -29.66
CA ALA A 8 -64.10 6.73 -30.46
C ALA A 8 -63.23 5.77 -29.64
N ASP A 9 -62.62 4.83 -30.37
CA ASP A 9 -61.70 3.76 -29.96
C ASP A 9 -60.76 4.07 -28.80
N ALA A 10 -60.86 3.24 -27.76
CA ALA A 10 -59.79 3.02 -26.78
C ALA A 10 -58.98 1.79 -27.21
N ALA A 11 -58.00 1.99 -28.08
CA ALA A 11 -57.01 0.95 -28.42
C ALA A 11 -55.67 1.60 -28.81
N ASN A 12 -54.95 2.11 -27.82
CA ASN A 12 -53.49 2.14 -27.87
C ASN A 12 -52.92 2.31 -26.45
N ALA A 13 -52.92 1.22 -25.69
CA ALA A 13 -52.05 1.11 -24.52
C ALA A 13 -50.61 0.87 -25.03
N PRO A 14 -49.59 1.59 -24.54
CA PRO A 14 -48.22 1.30 -24.91
C PRO A 14 -47.88 -0.09 -24.41
N THR A 15 -47.51 -0.97 -25.34
CA THR A 15 -46.96 -2.28 -25.04
C THR A 15 -45.76 -2.06 -24.13
N GLU A 16 -45.91 -2.41 -22.85
CA GLU A 16 -44.87 -2.43 -21.85
C GLU A 16 -43.78 -3.37 -22.38
N SER A 17 -42.72 -2.77 -22.95
CA SER A 17 -41.59 -3.51 -23.48
C SER A 17 -40.91 -4.21 -22.30
N ALA A 18 -41.19 -5.50 -22.15
CA ALA A 18 -40.54 -6.36 -21.17
C ALA A 18 -39.02 -6.14 -21.28
N SER A 19 -38.42 -5.58 -20.23
CA SER A 19 -36.96 -5.45 -20.14
C SER A 19 -36.33 -6.82 -20.43
N PRO A 20 -35.32 -6.90 -21.32
CA PRO A 20 -34.70 -8.16 -21.66
C PRO A 20 -34.16 -8.83 -20.39
N ALA A 21 -34.51 -10.10 -20.19
CA ALA A 21 -34.08 -10.86 -19.02
C ALA A 21 -32.56 -10.89 -18.94
N LEU A 22 -32.02 -10.57 -17.75
CA LEU A 22 -30.57 -10.56 -17.51
C LEU A 22 -29.92 -11.90 -17.89
N PRO A 23 -28.79 -11.88 -18.63
CA PRO A 23 -28.03 -13.09 -18.96
C PRO A 23 -27.72 -13.92 -17.72
N ALA A 24 -27.78 -15.25 -17.84
CA ALA A 24 -27.56 -16.16 -16.72
C ALA A 24 -26.24 -15.93 -15.94
N PRO A 25 -25.08 -15.68 -16.60
CA PRO A 25 -23.84 -15.35 -15.90
C PRO A 25 -23.93 -14.10 -15.02
N LEU A 26 -24.63 -13.06 -15.52
CA LEU A 26 -24.79 -11.79 -14.81
C LEU A 26 -25.75 -11.95 -13.63
N ARG A 27 -26.83 -12.74 -13.81
CA ARG A 27 -27.77 -13.08 -12.74
C ARG A 27 -27.10 -13.87 -11.61
N ALA A 28 -26.28 -14.87 -11.96
CA ALA A 28 -25.50 -15.64 -11.00
C ALA A 28 -24.47 -14.77 -10.25
N ALA A 29 -23.81 -13.86 -10.97
CA ALA A 29 -22.87 -12.92 -10.36
C ALA A 29 -23.56 -11.94 -9.40
N ARG A 30 -24.74 -11.41 -9.75
CA ARG A 30 -25.54 -10.56 -8.85
C ARG A 30 -26.00 -11.32 -7.60
N ALA A 31 -26.45 -12.57 -7.74
CA ALA A 31 -26.80 -13.41 -6.60
C ALA A 31 -25.59 -13.69 -5.69
N HIS A 32 -24.41 -13.96 -6.27
CA HIS A 32 -23.17 -14.10 -5.50
C HIS A 32 -22.77 -12.80 -4.79
N HIS A 33 -22.95 -11.66 -5.44
CA HIS A 33 -22.68 -10.35 -4.85
C HIS A 33 -23.60 -10.05 -3.67
N ALA A 34 -24.91 -10.32 -3.80
CA ALA A 34 -25.86 -10.20 -2.71
C ALA A 34 -25.44 -11.03 -1.48
N ARG A 35 -24.99 -12.28 -1.71
CA ARG A 35 -24.43 -13.15 -0.67
C ARG A 35 -23.18 -12.56 -0.03
N CYS A 36 -22.27 -12.00 -0.83
CA CYS A 36 -21.07 -11.33 -0.32
C CYS A 36 -21.42 -10.13 0.56
N ARG A 37 -22.39 -9.30 0.15
CA ARG A 37 -22.85 -8.15 0.96
C ARG A 37 -23.47 -8.61 2.28
N ALA A 38 -24.30 -9.66 2.26
CA ALA A 38 -24.88 -10.24 3.46
C ALA A 38 -23.78 -10.72 4.42
N ALA A 39 -22.74 -11.39 3.91
CA ALA A 39 -21.60 -11.81 4.71
C ALA A 39 -20.82 -10.63 5.31
N VAL A 40 -20.60 -9.54 4.56
CA VAL A 40 -19.95 -8.32 5.08
C VAL A 40 -20.80 -7.64 6.15
N ALA A 41 -22.11 -7.57 5.95
CA ALA A 41 -23.04 -7.01 6.94
C ALA A 41 -23.04 -7.84 8.24
N ALA A 42 -23.12 -9.16 8.13
CA ALA A 42 -23.04 -10.07 9.27
C ALA A 42 -21.69 -9.98 9.99
N ALA A 43 -20.59 -9.84 9.25
CA ALA A 43 -19.26 -9.67 9.86
C ALA A 43 -19.13 -8.34 10.63
N ARG A 44 -19.73 -7.25 10.11
CA ARG A 44 -19.81 -5.96 10.81
C ARG A 44 -20.62 -6.08 12.10
N GLU A 45 -21.81 -6.65 12.03
CA GLU A 45 -22.68 -6.88 13.18
C GLU A 45 -21.96 -7.73 14.25
N ALA A 46 -21.38 -8.86 13.85
CA ALA A 46 -20.62 -9.72 14.76
C ALA A 46 -19.41 -8.99 15.39
N ALA A 47 -18.71 -8.12 14.64
CA ALA A 47 -17.61 -7.34 15.20
C ALA A 47 -18.08 -6.36 16.28
N HIS A 48 -19.22 -5.70 16.08
CA HIS A 48 -19.84 -4.83 17.09
C HIS A 48 -20.32 -5.63 18.31
N ASP A 49 -20.94 -6.79 18.10
CA ASP A 49 -21.36 -7.67 19.18
C ASP A 49 -20.17 -8.18 20.01
N HIS A 50 -19.05 -8.51 19.36
CA HIS A 50 -17.82 -8.87 20.06
C HIS A 50 -17.27 -7.72 20.90
N VAL A 51 -17.38 -6.46 20.46
CA VAL A 51 -16.98 -5.31 21.28
C VAL A 51 -17.80 -5.22 22.57
N VAL A 52 -19.13 -5.44 22.47
CA VAL A 52 -20.04 -5.39 23.61
C VAL A 52 -19.82 -6.57 24.56
N THR A 53 -19.79 -7.79 24.02
CA THR A 53 -19.60 -9.03 24.81
C THR A 53 -18.18 -9.11 25.38
N GLY A 54 -17.15 -8.74 24.63
CA GLY A 54 -15.77 -8.74 25.08
C GLY A 54 -15.49 -7.80 26.25
N ALA A 55 -16.33 -6.77 26.46
CA ALA A 55 -16.24 -5.89 27.61
C ALA A 55 -16.54 -6.61 28.95
N THR A 56 -17.25 -7.73 28.93
CA THR A 56 -17.69 -8.45 30.14
C THR A 56 -16.97 -9.78 30.39
N VAL A 57 -16.05 -10.20 29.50
CA VAL A 57 -15.51 -11.59 29.46
C VAL A 57 -14.05 -11.70 29.93
N SER A 58 -13.42 -10.65 30.45
CA SER A 58 -11.98 -10.72 30.80
C SER A 58 -11.67 -11.22 32.21
N ALA A 59 -10.65 -12.07 32.32
CA ALA A 59 -10.09 -12.58 33.58
C ALA A 59 -9.23 -11.55 34.34
N SER A 60 -8.69 -10.53 33.64
CA SER A 60 -7.89 -9.45 34.23
C SER A 60 -8.15 -8.10 33.55
N GLY A 61 -7.89 -6.98 34.25
CA GLY A 61 -8.08 -5.64 33.69
C GLY A 61 -7.15 -5.30 32.52
N ALA A 62 -5.91 -5.81 32.54
CA ALA A 62 -4.94 -5.57 31.47
C ALA A 62 -5.30 -6.33 30.18
N ASP A 63 -5.70 -7.60 30.31
CA ASP A 63 -6.15 -8.41 29.17
C ASP A 63 -7.44 -7.85 28.56
N ALA A 64 -8.33 -7.30 29.41
CA ALA A 64 -9.56 -6.64 28.97
C ALA A 64 -9.25 -5.41 28.09
N GLU A 65 -8.23 -4.64 28.47
CA GLU A 65 -7.84 -3.44 27.73
C GLU A 65 -7.26 -3.80 26.36
N VAL A 66 -6.36 -4.79 26.31
CA VAL A 66 -5.73 -5.25 25.05
C VAL A 66 -6.77 -5.86 24.12
N LEU A 67 -7.60 -6.78 24.61
CA LEU A 67 -8.66 -7.40 23.82
C LEU A 67 -9.69 -6.36 23.37
N GLY A 68 -10.14 -5.49 24.28
CA GLY A 68 -11.08 -4.42 23.95
C GLY A 68 -10.54 -3.47 22.89
N ARG A 69 -9.24 -3.14 22.92
CA ARG A 69 -8.59 -2.33 21.88
C ARG A 69 -8.56 -3.07 20.53
N ALA A 70 -8.24 -4.36 20.53
CA ALA A 70 -8.23 -5.17 19.31
C ALA A 70 -9.62 -5.28 18.68
N LEU A 71 -10.65 -5.56 19.49
CA LEU A 71 -12.04 -5.68 19.03
C LEU A 71 -12.59 -4.36 18.50
N ARG A 72 -12.37 -3.25 19.22
CA ARG A 72 -12.77 -1.91 18.75
C ARG A 72 -12.03 -1.50 17.48
N GLY A 73 -10.74 -1.84 17.38
CA GLY A 73 -9.95 -1.63 16.17
C GLY A 73 -10.55 -2.40 14.98
N HIS A 74 -10.88 -3.67 15.17
CA HIS A 74 -11.48 -4.49 14.13
C HIS A 74 -12.87 -3.98 13.67
N ALA A 75 -13.75 -3.62 14.61
CA ALA A 75 -15.06 -3.05 14.28
C ALA A 75 -14.90 -1.73 13.49
N ARG A 76 -14.02 -0.84 13.96
CA ARG A 76 -13.70 0.41 13.28
C ARG A 76 -13.15 0.18 11.87
N ASP A 77 -12.22 -0.76 11.69
CA ASP A 77 -11.65 -1.09 10.38
C ASP A 77 -12.73 -1.59 9.40
N LEU A 78 -13.76 -2.29 9.89
CA LEU A 78 -14.89 -2.74 9.06
C LEU A 78 -15.88 -1.60 8.74
N ASP A 79 -16.06 -0.64 9.63
CA ASP A 79 -16.93 0.53 9.43
C ASP A 79 -16.31 1.54 8.46
N GLU A 80 -14.99 1.77 8.53
CA GLU A 80 -14.28 2.74 7.68
C GLU A 80 -14.10 2.29 6.22
N LEU A 81 -14.36 1.00 5.94
CA LEU A 81 -15.22 0.52 4.85
C LEU A 81 -15.63 1.44 3.70
N PRO A 82 -14.80 1.85 2.72
CA PRO A 82 -15.34 2.56 1.56
C PRO A 82 -16.33 1.65 0.82
N PRO A 83 -17.53 2.15 0.46
CA PRO A 83 -18.50 1.39 -0.32
C PRO A 83 -17.95 1.11 -1.72
N GLY A 84 -18.42 0.02 -2.34
CA GLY A 84 -18.06 -0.31 -3.70
C GLY A 84 -18.18 -1.80 -4.03
N PRO A 85 -17.84 -2.17 -5.28
CA PRO A 85 -17.85 -3.56 -5.74
C PRO A 85 -16.97 -4.49 -4.90
N LEU A 86 -17.56 -5.58 -4.39
CA LEU A 86 -16.83 -6.55 -3.57
C LEU A 86 -15.92 -7.46 -4.40
N PHE A 87 -16.23 -7.68 -5.68
CA PHE A 87 -15.37 -8.39 -6.63
C PHE A 87 -15.39 -7.71 -8.00
N PHE A 88 -14.30 -7.88 -8.75
CA PHE A 88 -14.16 -7.33 -10.11
C PHE A 88 -13.89 -8.41 -11.17
N ALA A 89 -13.56 -9.63 -10.74
CA ALA A 89 -13.26 -10.73 -11.65
C ALA A 89 -13.65 -12.09 -11.08
N ARG A 90 -13.64 -13.11 -11.94
CA ARG A 90 -13.67 -14.52 -11.58
C ARG A 90 -12.67 -15.29 -12.42
N ILE A 91 -11.98 -16.24 -11.82
CA ILE A 91 -11.12 -17.21 -12.52
C ILE A 91 -11.68 -18.61 -12.29
N ASP A 92 -11.70 -19.43 -13.33
CA ASP A 92 -12.08 -20.83 -13.25
C ASP A 92 -10.91 -21.68 -13.76
N PHE A 93 -10.45 -22.62 -12.94
CA PHE A 93 -9.36 -23.52 -13.26
C PHE A 93 -9.87 -24.74 -14.04
N ALA A 94 -9.02 -25.27 -14.92
CA ALA A 94 -9.32 -26.49 -15.65
C ALA A 94 -9.57 -27.67 -14.69
N PRO A 95 -10.46 -28.63 -15.04
CA PRO A 95 -10.73 -29.78 -14.19
C PRO A 95 -9.56 -30.78 -14.13
N ASP A 96 -8.61 -30.68 -15.07
CA ASP A 96 -7.44 -31.53 -15.15
C ASP A 96 -6.36 -31.16 -14.10
N PRO A 97 -6.07 -32.04 -13.11
CA PRO A 97 -5.04 -31.81 -12.11
C PRO A 97 -3.63 -31.61 -12.69
N ALA A 98 -3.33 -32.19 -13.86
CA ALA A 98 -2.03 -31.99 -14.50
C ALA A 98 -1.82 -30.52 -14.96
N ARG A 99 -2.91 -29.82 -15.29
CA ARG A 99 -2.89 -28.42 -15.72
C ARG A 99 -3.09 -27.42 -14.58
N ALA A 100 -3.97 -27.74 -13.64
CA ALA A 100 -4.43 -26.81 -12.61
C ALA A 100 -3.94 -27.12 -11.18
N GLY A 101 -3.26 -28.26 -10.98
CA GLY A 101 -2.74 -28.68 -9.67
C GLY A 101 -3.85 -28.80 -8.63
N GLU A 102 -3.61 -28.27 -7.43
CA GLU A 102 -4.57 -28.27 -6.31
C GLU A 102 -5.84 -27.44 -6.57
N HIS A 103 -5.83 -26.58 -7.60
CA HIS A 103 -6.98 -25.75 -7.96
C HIS A 103 -7.87 -26.40 -9.02
N ALA A 104 -7.61 -27.65 -9.40
CA ALA A 104 -8.37 -28.31 -10.46
C ALA A 104 -9.89 -28.30 -10.21
N GLY A 105 -10.63 -27.79 -11.20
CA GLY A 105 -12.09 -27.64 -11.15
C GLY A 105 -12.61 -26.55 -10.21
N GLN A 106 -11.73 -25.75 -9.59
CA GLN A 106 -12.12 -24.69 -8.67
C GLN A 106 -12.39 -23.36 -9.39
N GLY A 107 -13.28 -22.56 -8.80
CA GLY A 107 -13.60 -21.21 -9.28
C GLY A 107 -13.49 -20.19 -8.16
N TYR A 108 -12.84 -19.05 -8.42
CA TYR A 108 -12.59 -18.01 -7.43
C TYR A 108 -13.06 -16.64 -7.94
N HIS A 109 -13.89 -15.96 -7.15
CA HIS A 109 -14.15 -14.54 -7.36
C HIS A 109 -13.01 -13.72 -6.74
N LEU A 110 -12.51 -12.72 -7.46
CA LEU A 110 -11.39 -11.89 -7.05
C LEU A 110 -11.87 -10.48 -6.73
N GLY A 111 -11.41 -9.95 -5.60
CA GLY A 111 -11.76 -8.61 -5.12
C GLY A 111 -10.61 -7.92 -4.44
N ARG A 112 -10.85 -6.66 -4.04
CA ARG A 112 -9.86 -5.83 -3.34
C ARG A 112 -9.50 -6.38 -1.96
N ARG A 113 -10.43 -7.13 -1.36
CA ARG A 113 -10.35 -7.70 -0.01
C ARG A 113 -10.96 -9.09 0.01
N ARG A 114 -10.53 -9.89 0.98
CA ARG A 114 -11.18 -11.17 1.29
C ARG A 114 -12.58 -10.94 1.86
N VAL A 115 -13.56 -11.70 1.38
CA VAL A 115 -14.92 -11.79 1.96
C VAL A 115 -15.20 -13.25 2.31
N SER A 116 -15.72 -13.52 3.49
CA SER A 116 -16.02 -14.87 3.97
C SER A 116 -17.21 -14.85 4.91
N GLU A 117 -18.01 -15.91 4.86
CA GLU A 117 -19.10 -16.14 5.81
C GLU A 117 -18.55 -16.70 7.12
N ASP A 118 -17.61 -17.65 7.01
CA ASP A 118 -16.98 -18.28 8.15
C ASP A 118 -15.48 -18.49 7.86
N PRO A 119 -14.57 -18.36 8.85
CA PRO A 119 -13.15 -18.63 8.67
C PRO A 119 -12.80 -20.08 8.28
N THR A 120 -13.65 -21.07 8.59
CA THR A 120 -13.43 -22.50 8.31
C THR A 120 -13.84 -22.92 6.91
N VAL A 121 -14.58 -22.07 6.18
CA VAL A 121 -15.01 -22.34 4.81
C VAL A 121 -14.20 -21.51 3.80
N PRO A 122 -14.11 -21.96 2.53
CA PRO A 122 -13.49 -21.17 1.48
C PRO A 122 -14.13 -19.77 1.38
N PRO A 123 -13.32 -18.72 1.14
CA PRO A 123 -13.84 -17.37 1.03
C PRO A 123 -14.77 -17.21 -0.18
N LEU A 124 -15.82 -16.39 -0.02
CA LEU A 124 -16.68 -15.97 -1.13
C LEU A 124 -15.93 -15.10 -2.14
N VAL A 125 -14.97 -14.29 -1.65
CA VAL A 125 -14.09 -13.46 -2.47
C VAL A 125 -12.66 -13.64 -2.00
N VAL A 126 -11.78 -13.98 -2.93
CA VAL A 126 -10.34 -14.06 -2.74
C VAL A 126 -9.72 -12.67 -2.96
N ASP A 127 -8.82 -12.29 -2.06
CA ASP A 127 -8.07 -11.04 -2.18
C ASP A 127 -7.13 -11.07 -3.39
N TRP A 128 -7.09 -9.99 -4.16
CA TRP A 128 -6.22 -9.84 -5.33
C TRP A 128 -4.73 -10.04 -5.03
N ARG A 129 -4.32 -9.88 -3.77
CA ARG A 129 -2.93 -10.07 -3.32
C ARG A 129 -2.58 -11.54 -3.10
N ALA A 130 -3.57 -12.42 -2.98
CA ALA A 130 -3.36 -13.85 -2.78
C ALA A 130 -2.52 -14.45 -3.94
N PRO A 131 -1.68 -15.48 -3.68
CA PRO A 131 -0.86 -16.10 -4.72
C PRO A 131 -1.66 -16.61 -5.92
N VAL A 132 -2.84 -17.22 -5.67
CA VAL A 132 -3.73 -17.73 -6.73
C VAL A 132 -4.23 -16.64 -7.69
N ALA A 133 -4.37 -15.40 -7.21
CA ALA A 133 -4.83 -14.28 -8.03
C ALA A 133 -3.79 -13.85 -9.09
N ARG A 134 -2.53 -14.30 -8.99
CA ARG A 134 -1.50 -14.07 -10.02
C ARG A 134 -1.91 -14.61 -11.39
N ALA A 135 -2.65 -15.72 -11.42
CA ALA A 135 -3.17 -16.29 -12.66
C ALA A 135 -4.09 -15.31 -13.41
N PHE A 136 -4.90 -14.51 -12.70
CA PHE A 136 -5.75 -13.50 -13.32
C PHE A 136 -4.94 -12.45 -14.09
N TYR A 137 -3.82 -12.00 -13.53
CA TYR A 137 -3.01 -10.94 -14.14
C TYR A 137 -2.08 -11.46 -15.24
N ARG A 138 -1.53 -12.66 -15.10
CA ARG A 138 -0.47 -13.17 -15.99
C ARG A 138 -0.95 -14.12 -17.07
N ALA A 139 -2.13 -14.73 -16.89
CA ALA A 139 -2.62 -15.67 -17.88
C ALA A 139 -2.71 -15.03 -19.27
N SER A 140 -2.24 -15.79 -20.25
CA SER A 140 -2.31 -15.53 -21.68
C SER A 140 -2.65 -16.84 -22.40
N PRO A 141 -3.08 -16.82 -23.67
CA PRO A 141 -3.43 -18.08 -24.34
C PRO A 141 -2.23 -19.01 -24.52
N ALA A 142 -1.02 -18.44 -24.62
CA ALA A 142 0.22 -19.20 -24.66
C ALA A 142 0.60 -19.79 -23.29
N GLU A 143 0.32 -19.05 -22.21
CA GLU A 143 0.58 -19.48 -20.83
C GLU A 143 -0.69 -19.26 -19.99
N PRO A 144 -1.62 -20.23 -19.93
CA PRO A 144 -2.92 -20.04 -19.28
C PRO A 144 -2.90 -20.07 -17.74
N TYR A 145 -1.77 -20.41 -17.11
CA TYR A 145 -1.65 -20.59 -15.65
C TYR A 145 -2.74 -21.52 -15.06
N GLY A 146 -3.06 -22.61 -15.77
CA GLY A 146 -4.06 -23.60 -15.35
C GLY A 146 -5.52 -23.14 -15.50
N LEU A 147 -5.76 -21.92 -15.99
CA LEU A 147 -7.11 -21.39 -16.19
C LEU A 147 -7.82 -22.05 -17.37
N ALA A 148 -9.10 -22.36 -17.16
CA ALA A 148 -10.05 -22.64 -18.22
C ALA A 148 -10.77 -21.36 -18.67
N ARG A 149 -11.01 -20.42 -17.75
CA ARG A 149 -11.69 -19.16 -18.05
C ARG A 149 -11.23 -18.04 -17.13
N ARG A 150 -11.14 -16.83 -17.69
CA ARG A 150 -10.99 -15.57 -16.94
C ARG A 150 -12.18 -14.68 -17.25
N ARG A 151 -12.95 -14.29 -16.24
CA ARG A 151 -14.08 -13.36 -16.37
C ARG A 151 -13.76 -12.03 -15.72
N ARG A 152 -14.01 -10.94 -16.43
CA ARG A 152 -14.04 -9.57 -15.89
C ARG A 152 -15.48 -9.12 -15.71
N PHE A 153 -15.74 -8.33 -14.67
CA PHE A 153 -17.05 -7.76 -14.39
C PHE A 153 -17.03 -6.25 -14.59
N GLY A 154 -17.99 -5.74 -15.35
CA GLY A 154 -18.19 -4.32 -15.61
C GLY A 154 -19.22 -3.75 -14.66
N TRP A 155 -18.82 -2.72 -13.92
CA TRP A 155 -19.65 -2.01 -12.97
C TRP A 155 -20.00 -0.61 -13.49
N ALA A 156 -21.19 -0.13 -13.15
CA ALA A 156 -21.62 1.23 -13.46
C ALA A 156 -20.58 2.26 -12.98
N PRO A 157 -20.37 3.37 -13.70
CA PRO A 157 -19.49 4.44 -13.25
C PRO A 157 -19.90 4.97 -11.88
N GLY A 158 -18.95 5.04 -10.93
CA GLY A 158 -19.25 5.48 -9.56
C GLY A 158 -20.06 4.48 -8.74
N ALA A 159 -20.04 3.19 -9.10
CA ALA A 159 -20.76 2.15 -8.37
C ALA A 159 -20.42 2.16 -6.87
N ASP A 160 -21.47 2.24 -6.04
CA ASP A 160 -21.41 2.17 -4.58
C ASP A 160 -21.46 0.72 -4.06
N GLY A 161 -21.54 -0.26 -4.96
CA GLY A 161 -21.59 -1.68 -4.61
C GLY A 161 -23.02 -2.21 -4.47
N THR A 162 -23.99 -1.61 -5.16
CA THR A 162 -25.32 -2.22 -5.33
C THR A 162 -25.32 -3.28 -6.42
N ASP A 163 -26.12 -4.34 -6.26
CA ASP A 163 -26.09 -5.49 -7.18
C ASP A 163 -26.51 -5.07 -8.60
N GLU A 164 -27.40 -4.09 -8.69
CA GLU A 164 -27.96 -3.53 -9.92
C GLU A 164 -26.90 -2.82 -10.77
N GLN A 165 -25.84 -2.33 -10.14
CA GLN A 165 -24.71 -1.66 -10.80
C GLN A 165 -23.74 -2.64 -11.46
N LEU A 166 -23.86 -3.95 -11.22
CA LEU A 166 -23.15 -4.95 -12.00
C LEU A 166 -23.86 -5.12 -13.35
N THR A 167 -23.34 -4.47 -14.39
CA THR A 167 -24.04 -4.30 -15.67
C THR A 167 -23.46 -5.14 -16.80
N ALA A 168 -22.19 -5.54 -16.72
CA ALA A 168 -21.53 -6.27 -17.78
C ALA A 168 -20.59 -7.37 -17.26
N PHE A 169 -20.24 -8.30 -18.14
CA PHE A 169 -19.16 -9.23 -17.94
C PHE A 169 -18.47 -9.52 -19.27
N GLU A 170 -17.22 -9.96 -19.20
CA GLU A 170 -16.43 -10.38 -20.35
C GLU A 170 -15.65 -11.63 -20.00
N ASP A 171 -15.72 -12.64 -20.86
CA ASP A 171 -14.96 -13.89 -20.73
C ASP A 171 -13.79 -13.90 -21.70
N GLU A 172 -12.61 -14.16 -21.16
CA GLU A 172 -11.38 -14.39 -21.88
C GLU A 172 -10.95 -15.87 -21.69
N PHE A 173 -10.25 -16.39 -22.70
CA PHE A 173 -9.88 -17.79 -22.93
C PHE A 173 -11.02 -18.67 -23.48
N PRO A 174 -11.11 -18.86 -24.80
CA PRO A 174 -11.72 -20.04 -25.38
C PRO A 174 -10.74 -21.21 -25.26
N GLU A 175 -11.27 -22.43 -25.12
CA GLU A 175 -10.51 -23.68 -25.18
C GLU A 175 -9.44 -23.57 -26.28
N ALA A 176 -8.17 -23.76 -25.91
CA ALA A 176 -7.11 -23.97 -26.87
C ALA A 176 -7.54 -25.13 -27.76
N ARG A 177 -8.03 -24.85 -28.98
CA ARG A 177 -8.09 -25.83 -30.04
C ARG A 177 -6.67 -26.33 -30.19
N THR A 178 -6.39 -27.50 -29.63
CA THR A 178 -5.23 -28.29 -30.02
C THR A 178 -5.31 -28.37 -31.55
N PRO A 179 -4.32 -27.86 -32.31
CA PRO A 179 -4.28 -28.22 -33.72
C PRO A 179 -4.18 -29.74 -33.73
N ALA A 180 -5.22 -30.38 -34.27
CA ALA A 180 -5.21 -31.82 -34.48
C ALA A 180 -3.93 -32.12 -35.26
N ILE A 181 -2.95 -32.75 -34.60
CA ILE A 181 -1.80 -33.32 -35.29
C ILE A 181 -2.41 -34.44 -36.13
N PRO A 182 -2.43 -34.34 -37.47
CA PRO A 182 -2.88 -35.47 -38.28
C PRO A 182 -1.89 -36.59 -38.03
N HIS A 183 -2.40 -37.73 -37.57
CA HIS A 183 -1.62 -38.93 -37.38
C HIS A 183 -1.20 -39.44 -38.77
N GLU A 184 0.05 -39.18 -39.18
CA GLU A 184 0.58 -39.69 -40.44
C GLU A 184 1.29 -41.03 -40.18
N ALA A 185 0.81 -42.07 -40.87
CA ALA A 185 1.38 -43.43 -40.88
C ALA A 185 2.73 -43.44 -41.66
N PRO A 186 3.57 -44.48 -41.50
CA PRO A 186 4.99 -44.37 -41.81
C PRO A 186 5.28 -44.42 -43.32
N ALA A 187 6.23 -43.58 -43.75
CA ALA A 187 6.72 -43.52 -45.12
C ALA A 187 7.90 -44.49 -45.36
N PRO A 188 8.10 -45.02 -46.59
CA PRO A 188 9.38 -45.57 -47.02
C PRO A 188 10.22 -44.55 -47.82
N ALA A 189 11.46 -44.40 -47.36
CA ALA A 189 12.75 -44.31 -48.06
C ALA A 189 12.95 -43.52 -49.39
N LYS A 190 13.91 -42.56 -49.29
CA LYS A 190 14.88 -42.02 -50.31
C LYS A 190 14.31 -40.98 -51.30
N THR A 191 14.93 -39.82 -51.57
CA THR A 191 16.32 -39.54 -52.02
C THR A 191 16.66 -38.02 -51.92
N SER A 192 17.93 -37.73 -51.58
CA SER A 192 18.82 -36.60 -52.00
C SER A 192 18.35 -35.13 -52.09
N THR A 193 19.07 -34.26 -51.35
CA THR A 193 19.66 -32.93 -51.69
C THR A 193 19.35 -31.89 -50.60
N PRO A 194 20.34 -31.17 -50.02
CA PRO A 194 20.08 -30.21 -48.95
C PRO A 194 19.81 -28.80 -49.52
N PRO A 195 18.75 -28.10 -49.07
CA PRO A 195 18.71 -26.65 -49.17
C PRO A 195 18.87 -26.02 -47.78
N VAL A 196 19.75 -25.02 -47.77
CA VAL A 196 19.83 -23.81 -46.93
C VAL A 196 18.83 -23.72 -45.77
N ALA A 197 19.37 -23.58 -44.56
CA ALA A 197 18.63 -23.35 -43.32
C ALA A 197 17.64 -22.17 -43.44
N ALA A 198 16.36 -22.49 -43.48
CA ALA A 198 15.29 -21.54 -43.18
C ALA A 198 15.18 -21.41 -41.65
N THR A 199 15.33 -20.19 -41.16
CA THR A 199 14.97 -19.79 -39.80
C THR A 199 13.54 -20.26 -39.50
N PRO A 200 13.27 -20.95 -38.37
CA PRO A 200 11.90 -21.28 -38.02
C PRO A 200 11.15 -19.99 -37.75
N SER A 201 10.27 -19.60 -38.68
CA SER A 201 9.27 -18.56 -38.45
C SER A 201 8.42 -18.99 -37.27
N ALA A 202 8.53 -18.25 -36.16
CA ALA A 202 7.65 -18.38 -35.02
C ALA A 202 6.19 -18.28 -35.50
N PRO A 203 5.24 -19.07 -34.96
CA PRO A 203 3.84 -18.92 -35.29
C PRO A 203 3.44 -17.48 -34.94
N SER A 204 3.00 -16.74 -35.97
CA SER A 204 2.45 -15.40 -35.82
C SER A 204 1.23 -15.50 -34.91
N ALA A 205 1.42 -15.18 -33.63
CA ALA A 205 0.35 -15.09 -32.66
C ALA A 205 -0.61 -14.00 -33.15
N THR A 206 -1.80 -14.40 -33.56
CA THR A 206 -2.88 -13.46 -33.85
C THR A 206 -3.05 -12.58 -32.62
N PRO A 207 -2.90 -11.24 -32.72
CA PRO A 207 -3.07 -10.38 -31.57
C PRO A 207 -4.51 -10.52 -31.09
N ILE A 208 -4.65 -10.96 -29.83
CA ILE A 208 -5.94 -11.05 -29.16
C ILE A 208 -6.49 -9.63 -29.08
N PRO A 209 -7.72 -9.36 -29.53
CA PRO A 209 -8.28 -8.03 -29.41
C PRO A 209 -8.30 -7.62 -27.93
N PRO A 210 -7.92 -6.37 -27.60
CA PRO A 210 -7.91 -5.89 -26.21
C PRO A 210 -9.32 -5.91 -25.63
N SER A 211 -9.44 -6.34 -24.36
CA SER A 211 -10.72 -6.43 -23.65
C SER A 211 -11.43 -5.07 -23.62
N PRO A 212 -12.66 -4.93 -24.17
CA PRO A 212 -13.40 -3.67 -24.14
C PRO A 212 -13.73 -3.21 -22.72
N LEU A 213 -13.98 -4.11 -21.77
CA LEU A 213 -14.19 -3.71 -20.37
C LEU A 213 -12.90 -3.19 -19.72
N LEU A 214 -11.77 -3.83 -20.00
CA LEU A 214 -10.46 -3.36 -19.54
C LEU A 214 -10.12 -1.99 -20.15
N LEU A 215 -10.32 -1.82 -21.47
CA LEU A 215 -10.09 -0.56 -22.16
C LEU A 215 -10.98 0.56 -21.62
N ALA A 216 -12.28 0.31 -21.47
CA ALA A 216 -13.22 1.29 -20.92
C ALA A 216 -12.82 1.74 -19.50
N GLU A 217 -12.28 0.83 -18.68
CA GLU A 217 -11.79 1.17 -17.35
C GLU A 217 -10.47 1.96 -17.40
N ILE A 218 -9.58 1.67 -18.34
CA ILE A 218 -8.31 2.40 -18.53
C ILE A 218 -8.54 3.83 -19.06
N GLU A 219 -9.52 3.99 -19.95
CA GLU A 219 -9.90 5.24 -20.60
C GLU A 219 -10.80 6.12 -19.74
N ARG A 220 -11.31 5.61 -18.61
CA ARG A 220 -12.16 6.38 -17.71
C ARG A 220 -11.51 7.72 -17.33
N PRO A 221 -12.29 8.82 -17.26
CA PRO A 221 -11.80 10.12 -16.84
C PRO A 221 -11.08 10.06 -15.49
N ARG A 222 -9.85 10.58 -15.46
CA ARG A 222 -8.98 10.59 -14.27
C ARG A 222 -9.14 11.87 -13.43
N SER A 223 -10.37 12.39 -13.35
CA SER A 223 -10.70 13.54 -12.52
C SER A 223 -11.00 13.12 -11.08
N GLY A 224 -10.59 13.95 -10.12
CA GLY A 224 -10.77 13.69 -8.69
C GLY A 224 -9.62 12.89 -8.05
N PRO A 225 -9.91 12.14 -6.98
CA PRO A 225 -8.94 11.25 -6.33
C PRO A 225 -8.42 10.16 -7.28
N LEU A 226 -7.18 9.73 -7.04
CA LEU A 226 -6.58 8.61 -7.74
C LEU A 226 -7.35 7.34 -7.38
N ARG A 227 -7.79 6.60 -8.40
CA ARG A 227 -8.48 5.33 -8.24
C ARG A 227 -7.49 4.19 -8.06
N ASP A 228 -7.93 3.14 -7.39
CA ASP A 228 -7.17 1.88 -7.40
C ASP A 228 -7.19 1.24 -8.80
N ILE A 229 -6.20 0.40 -9.08
CA ILE A 229 -5.99 -0.27 -10.37
C ILE A 229 -6.01 -1.79 -10.21
N ALA A 230 -6.52 -2.34 -9.10
CA ALA A 230 -6.45 -3.78 -8.85
C ALA A 230 -7.14 -4.59 -9.95
N ALA A 231 -8.24 -4.08 -10.52
CA ALA A 231 -8.94 -4.74 -11.63
C ALA A 231 -8.24 -4.63 -12.99
N THR A 232 -7.37 -3.64 -13.16
CA THR A 232 -6.75 -3.24 -14.44
C THR A 232 -5.23 -3.36 -14.45
N LEU A 233 -4.64 -3.90 -13.37
CA LEU A 233 -3.21 -4.10 -13.25
C LEU A 233 -2.70 -4.97 -14.40
N GLN A 234 -1.70 -4.47 -15.12
CA GLN A 234 -1.10 -5.16 -16.25
C GLN A 234 -0.05 -6.19 -15.79
N PRO A 235 0.30 -7.22 -16.60
CA PRO A 235 1.26 -8.25 -16.21
C PRO A 235 2.64 -7.72 -15.77
N GLU A 236 3.16 -6.70 -16.46
CA GLU A 236 4.45 -6.08 -16.14
C GLU A 236 4.35 -5.28 -14.83
N GLN A 237 3.21 -4.62 -14.61
CA GLN A 237 2.93 -3.88 -13.38
C GLN A 237 2.75 -4.83 -12.19
N ASP A 238 2.08 -5.98 -12.37
CA ASP A 238 1.95 -7.04 -11.35
C ASP A 238 3.33 -7.53 -10.90
N THR A 239 4.27 -7.68 -11.82
CA THR A 239 5.65 -8.06 -11.49
C THR A 239 6.33 -7.01 -10.59
N LEU A 240 6.15 -5.72 -10.86
CA LEU A 240 6.69 -4.65 -10.01
C LEU A 240 6.00 -4.58 -8.64
N VAL A 241 4.68 -4.74 -8.62
CA VAL A 241 3.87 -4.76 -7.39
C VAL A 241 4.32 -5.89 -6.47
N ARG A 242 4.55 -7.09 -7.03
CA ARG A 242 4.90 -8.29 -6.27
C ARG A 242 6.40 -8.52 -6.06
N ALA A 243 7.26 -7.59 -6.46
CA ALA A 243 8.70 -7.76 -6.24
C ALA A 243 9.02 -7.88 -4.72
N PRO A 244 10.05 -8.64 -4.32
CA PRO A 244 10.38 -8.87 -2.90
C PRO A 244 10.63 -7.58 -2.10
N LEU A 245 10.44 -7.63 -0.78
CA LEU A 245 10.58 -6.48 0.13
C LEU A 245 12.03 -5.99 0.27
N ASP A 246 13.00 -6.90 0.15
CA ASP A 246 14.44 -6.63 0.27
C ASP A 246 15.04 -5.97 -0.98
N VAL A 247 14.24 -5.80 -2.03
CA VAL A 247 14.66 -5.14 -3.28
C VAL A 247 14.15 -3.70 -3.31
N SER A 248 15.08 -2.78 -3.56
CA SER A 248 14.76 -1.38 -3.86
C SER A 248 14.31 -1.28 -5.33
N VAL A 249 13.08 -0.79 -5.56
CA VAL A 249 12.46 -0.74 -6.89
C VAL A 249 12.27 0.71 -7.32
N CYS A 250 12.80 1.07 -8.49
CA CYS A 250 12.52 2.34 -9.15
C CYS A 250 11.54 2.12 -10.31
N VAL A 251 10.41 2.83 -10.30
CA VAL A 251 9.39 2.75 -11.36
C VAL A 251 9.47 4.00 -12.23
N GLN A 252 10.08 3.86 -13.40
CA GLN A 252 10.23 4.92 -14.40
C GLN A 252 9.36 4.65 -15.63
N GLY A 253 8.77 5.70 -16.21
CA GLY A 253 7.90 5.58 -17.38
C GLY A 253 7.25 6.90 -17.77
N ALA A 254 6.65 6.96 -18.96
CA ALA A 254 6.01 8.15 -19.51
C ALA A 254 4.85 8.68 -18.64
N PRO A 255 4.47 9.97 -18.73
CA PRO A 255 3.26 10.49 -18.09
C PRO A 255 2.04 9.59 -18.36
N GLY A 256 1.21 9.36 -17.35
CA GLY A 256 -0.02 8.57 -17.51
C GLY A 256 0.13 7.04 -17.41
N THR A 257 1.34 6.47 -17.29
CA THR A 257 1.57 5.01 -17.20
C THR A 257 1.24 4.36 -15.84
N GLY A 258 0.55 5.07 -14.94
CA GLY A 258 0.09 4.51 -13.66
C GLY A 258 1.16 4.30 -12.59
N LYS A 259 2.35 4.89 -12.71
CA LYS A 259 3.49 4.70 -11.78
C LYS A 259 3.12 4.87 -10.30
N THR A 260 2.40 5.93 -9.96
CA THR A 260 1.96 6.20 -8.59
C THR A 260 1.02 5.09 -8.09
N ALA A 261 0.09 4.66 -8.93
CA ALA A 261 -0.82 3.58 -8.60
C ALA A 261 -0.04 2.27 -8.39
N VAL A 262 0.91 1.93 -9.26
CA VAL A 262 1.81 0.76 -9.08
C VAL A 262 2.56 0.83 -7.74
N GLY A 263 3.11 1.99 -7.37
CA GLY A 263 3.77 2.19 -6.07
C GLY A 263 2.85 1.95 -4.87
N LEU A 264 1.61 2.45 -4.93
CA LEU A 264 0.63 2.26 -3.84
C LEU A 264 0.12 0.82 -3.77
N HIS A 265 -0.09 0.16 -4.91
CA HIS A 265 -0.47 -1.25 -4.93
C HIS A 265 0.67 -2.14 -4.44
N ARG A 266 1.92 -1.78 -4.73
CA ARG A 266 3.10 -2.42 -4.14
C ARG A 266 3.09 -2.30 -2.62
N VAL A 267 2.83 -1.12 -2.07
CA VAL A 267 2.70 -0.93 -0.61
C VAL A 267 1.64 -1.85 -0.02
N ALA A 268 0.44 -1.88 -0.63
CA ALA A 268 -0.66 -2.75 -0.18
C ALA A 268 -0.34 -4.25 -0.28
N TYR A 269 0.39 -4.66 -1.33
CA TYR A 269 0.87 -6.03 -1.46
C TYR A 269 1.91 -6.39 -0.39
N LEU A 270 2.87 -5.49 -0.12
CA LEU A 270 3.91 -5.74 0.88
C LEU A 270 3.31 -5.83 2.31
N LEU A 271 2.31 -5.01 2.63
CA LEU A 271 1.58 -5.09 3.90
C LEU A 271 0.84 -6.43 4.06
N TYR A 272 0.26 -6.94 2.97
CA TYR A 272 -0.35 -8.27 2.94
C TYR A 272 0.66 -9.41 3.05
N ALA A 273 1.77 -9.34 2.32
CA ALA A 273 2.76 -10.42 2.26
C ALA A 273 3.69 -10.46 3.48
N HIS A 274 3.90 -9.32 4.15
CA HIS A 274 4.85 -9.17 5.26
C HIS A 274 4.26 -8.46 6.50
N PRO A 275 3.06 -8.84 6.99
CA PRO A 275 2.36 -8.10 8.03
C PRO A 275 3.15 -8.02 9.34
N ARG A 276 3.86 -9.11 9.73
CA ARG A 276 4.67 -9.16 10.96
C ARG A 276 5.86 -8.19 10.95
N ARG A 277 6.46 -7.94 9.77
CA ARG A 277 7.62 -7.06 9.64
C ARG A 277 7.18 -5.60 9.57
N LEU A 278 6.16 -5.31 8.76
CA LEU A 278 5.72 -3.95 8.50
C LEU A 278 4.83 -3.36 9.59
N SER A 279 4.12 -4.18 10.38
CA SER A 279 3.37 -3.67 11.54
C SER A 279 4.28 -3.04 12.61
N ARG A 280 5.53 -3.50 12.71
CA ARG A 280 6.54 -2.94 13.64
C ARG A 280 7.30 -1.76 13.05
N ALA A 281 7.68 -1.84 11.78
CA ALA A 281 8.47 -0.81 11.11
C ALA A 281 7.63 0.40 10.66
N GLY A 282 6.34 0.20 10.43
CA GLY A 282 5.45 1.17 9.79
C GLY A 282 5.75 1.35 8.30
N VAL A 283 4.89 2.10 7.61
CA VAL A 283 5.10 2.50 6.22
C VAL A 283 4.94 4.01 6.11
N LEU A 284 5.88 4.66 5.43
CA LEU A 284 5.87 6.09 5.13
C LEU A 284 5.80 6.33 3.62
N VAL A 285 4.75 7.01 3.17
CA VAL A 285 4.63 7.51 1.80
C VAL A 285 4.99 9.00 1.80
N LEU A 286 6.04 9.34 1.07
CA LEU A 286 6.48 10.73 0.89
C LEU A 286 5.94 11.30 -0.42
N GLY A 287 5.12 12.35 -0.30
CA GLY A 287 4.60 13.11 -1.43
C GLY A 287 5.35 14.44 -1.62
N PRO A 288 5.34 15.01 -2.83
CA PRO A 288 5.97 16.29 -3.12
C PRO A 288 5.23 17.47 -2.46
N ASN A 289 3.91 17.37 -2.26
CA ASN A 289 3.10 18.42 -1.66
C ASN A 289 1.78 17.85 -1.09
N PRO A 290 1.07 18.61 -0.24
CA PRO A 290 -0.18 18.13 0.39
C PRO A 290 -1.32 17.87 -0.62
N ALA A 291 -1.37 18.57 -1.74
CA ALA A 291 -2.41 18.37 -2.75
C ALA A 291 -2.27 17.01 -3.45
N PHE A 292 -1.03 16.60 -3.76
CA PHE A 292 -0.72 15.27 -4.27
C PHE A 292 -1.10 14.18 -3.26
N LEU A 293 -0.79 14.39 -1.97
CA LEU A 293 -1.15 13.43 -0.92
C LEU A 293 -2.67 13.27 -0.81
N ARG A 294 -3.45 14.36 -0.85
CA ARG A 294 -4.91 14.28 -0.92
C ARG A 294 -5.40 13.53 -2.14
N HIS A 295 -4.78 13.75 -3.30
CA HIS A 295 -5.14 13.04 -4.53
C HIS A 295 -4.92 11.53 -4.40
N ILE A 296 -3.90 11.05 -3.69
CA ILE A 296 -3.63 9.60 -3.55
C ILE A 296 -4.21 8.97 -2.28
N ALA A 297 -4.85 9.76 -1.41
CA ALA A 297 -5.21 9.35 -0.05
C ALA A 297 -6.16 8.16 -0.01
N GLU A 298 -7.02 8.01 -1.01
CA GLU A 298 -8.10 7.02 -1.04
C GLU A 298 -7.67 5.63 -1.55
N VAL A 299 -6.52 5.53 -2.24
CA VAL A 299 -6.09 4.26 -2.87
C VAL A 299 -5.82 3.17 -1.83
N LEU A 300 -5.04 3.48 -0.79
CA LEU A 300 -4.67 2.49 0.24
C LEU A 300 -5.88 2.06 1.10
N PRO A 301 -6.73 2.99 1.58
CA PRO A 301 -7.99 2.64 2.25
C PRO A 301 -8.92 1.76 1.38
N ALA A 302 -9.05 2.06 0.08
CA ALA A 302 -9.86 1.25 -0.85
C ALA A 302 -9.33 -0.19 -1.01
N LEU A 303 -8.03 -0.40 -0.82
CA LEU A 303 -7.40 -1.73 -0.78
C LEU A 303 -7.43 -2.37 0.61
N GLY A 304 -7.98 -1.68 1.60
CA GLY A 304 -8.12 -2.12 2.97
C GLY A 304 -6.91 -1.89 3.87
N GLU A 305 -6.01 -1.01 3.48
CA GLU A 305 -4.81 -0.70 4.26
C GLU A 305 -5.00 0.53 5.13
N SER A 306 -4.92 0.33 6.44
CA SER A 306 -4.88 1.38 7.46
C SER A 306 -3.46 1.49 8.06
N GLY A 307 -3.16 2.61 8.71
CA GLY A 307 -1.87 2.79 9.41
C GLY A 307 -0.66 3.18 8.55
N VAL A 308 -0.86 3.53 7.28
CA VAL A 308 0.20 4.10 6.43
C VAL A 308 0.33 5.60 6.67
N ARG A 309 1.50 6.05 7.14
CA ARG A 309 1.77 7.48 7.32
C ARG A 309 2.05 8.12 5.97
N GLN A 310 1.32 9.16 5.63
CA GLN A 310 1.59 9.97 4.45
C GLN A 310 2.07 11.36 4.89
N SER A 311 3.17 11.84 4.32
CA SER A 311 3.72 13.14 4.68
C SER A 311 4.49 13.77 3.52
N THR A 312 4.74 15.07 3.60
CA THR A 312 5.69 15.74 2.72
C THR A 312 7.05 15.79 3.41
N LEU A 313 8.12 15.97 2.63
CA LEU A 313 9.45 16.14 3.21
C LEU A 313 9.48 17.30 4.21
N THR A 314 8.87 18.44 3.86
CA THR A 314 8.78 19.62 4.74
C THR A 314 8.02 19.35 6.04
N ALA A 315 6.91 18.62 5.97
CA ALA A 315 6.10 18.30 7.15
C ALA A 315 6.77 17.26 8.06
N LEU A 316 7.52 16.31 7.50
CA LEU A 316 8.27 15.31 8.28
C LEU A 316 9.39 15.95 9.10
N LEU A 317 9.98 16.99 8.54
CA LEU A 317 11.20 17.63 9.02
C LEU A 317 10.95 18.62 10.17
N ASP A 318 9.74 19.17 10.30
CA ASP A 318 9.31 20.03 11.42
C ASP A 318 10.24 21.23 11.72
N HIS A 319 10.67 21.94 10.68
CA HIS A 319 11.64 23.04 10.78
C HIS A 319 11.01 24.42 11.04
N GLY A 320 9.68 24.49 11.12
CA GLY A 320 8.94 25.75 11.00
C GLY A 320 8.96 26.33 9.57
N PRO A 321 8.30 27.48 9.34
CA PRO A 321 8.29 28.12 8.03
C PRO A 321 9.70 28.60 7.65
N ALA A 322 10.06 28.46 6.37
CA ALA A 322 11.28 29.03 5.84
C ALA A 322 11.26 30.56 6.05
N ARG A 323 12.29 31.10 6.70
CA ARG A 323 12.37 32.53 7.03
C ARG A 323 12.76 33.38 5.82
N THR A 324 13.43 32.78 4.85
CA THR A 324 13.99 33.44 3.66
C THR A 324 14.02 32.46 2.48
N THR A 325 13.89 32.97 1.26
CA THR A 325 14.15 32.22 0.03
C THR A 325 15.60 32.39 -0.39
N GLU A 326 16.17 31.35 -1.02
CA GLU A 326 17.56 31.36 -1.49
C GLU A 326 17.60 31.22 -3.02
N PRO A 327 18.61 31.79 -3.70
CA PRO A 327 18.83 31.53 -5.12
C PRO A 327 19.00 30.03 -5.41
N GLU A 328 18.51 29.57 -6.57
CA GLU A 328 18.52 28.15 -6.94
C GLU A 328 19.93 27.53 -6.87
N ALA A 329 20.95 28.27 -7.30
CA ALA A 329 22.34 27.81 -7.24
C ALA A 329 22.79 27.49 -5.79
N VAL A 330 22.38 28.30 -4.81
CA VAL A 330 22.68 28.08 -3.39
C VAL A 330 21.91 26.88 -2.84
N ALA A 331 20.62 26.78 -3.18
CA ALA A 331 19.79 25.64 -2.77
C ALA A 331 20.37 24.33 -3.30
N ARG A 332 20.74 24.28 -4.60
CA ARG A 332 21.38 23.10 -5.21
C ARG A 332 22.68 22.72 -4.50
N LEU A 333 23.53 23.69 -4.17
CA LEU A 333 24.76 23.43 -3.41
C LEU A 333 24.45 22.86 -2.02
N LYS A 334 23.41 23.34 -1.34
CA LYS A 334 23.00 22.82 -0.04
C LYS A 334 22.38 21.42 -0.09
N HIS A 335 21.78 21.05 -1.21
CA HIS A 335 21.25 19.70 -1.43
C HIS A 335 22.31 18.68 -1.88
N ASP A 336 23.56 19.11 -2.09
CA ASP A 336 24.68 18.23 -2.40
C ASP A 336 25.07 17.38 -1.17
N PRO A 337 25.31 16.06 -1.32
CA PRO A 337 25.69 15.20 -0.19
C PRO A 337 26.96 15.65 0.53
N ARG A 338 27.86 16.39 -0.13
CA ARG A 338 29.05 16.97 0.49
C ARG A 338 28.71 17.98 1.60
N LEU A 339 27.52 18.60 1.57
CA LEU A 339 27.08 19.49 2.65
C LEU A 339 27.04 18.75 4.00
N ALA A 340 26.70 17.46 4.02
CA ALA A 340 26.72 16.68 5.27
C ALA A 340 28.11 16.68 5.92
N THR A 341 29.18 16.60 5.12
CA THR A 341 30.56 16.69 5.62
C THR A 341 30.88 18.10 6.12
N VAL A 342 30.41 19.14 5.43
CA VAL A 342 30.57 20.54 5.87
C VAL A 342 29.86 20.78 7.20
N LEU A 343 28.61 20.32 7.34
CA LEU A 343 27.82 20.43 8.58
C LEU A 343 28.47 19.64 9.73
N HIS A 344 28.97 18.44 9.45
CA HIS A 344 29.72 17.65 10.41
C HIS A 344 30.96 18.40 10.90
N ARG A 345 31.81 18.89 9.99
CA ARG A 345 33.00 19.69 10.33
C ARG A 345 32.64 20.97 11.08
N ALA A 346 31.60 21.69 10.65
CA ALA A 346 31.14 22.91 11.31
C ALA A 346 30.66 22.63 12.73
N LEU A 347 29.91 21.54 12.95
CA LEU A 347 29.49 21.11 14.28
C LEU A 347 30.68 20.76 15.17
N HIS A 348 31.68 20.05 14.65
CA HIS A 348 32.90 19.72 15.40
C HIS A 348 33.79 20.94 15.64
N ALA A 349 33.79 21.93 14.76
CA ALA A 349 34.48 23.20 14.98
C ALA A 349 33.94 23.95 16.20
N LEU A 350 32.64 23.83 16.52
CA LEU A 350 32.07 24.36 17.77
C LEU A 350 32.66 23.71 19.03
N THR A 351 33.26 22.52 18.90
CA THR A 351 33.93 21.79 19.99
C THR A 351 35.45 21.85 19.93
N ALA A 352 36.04 22.38 18.85
CA ALA A 352 37.48 22.32 18.54
C ALA A 352 38.36 23.20 19.45
N ALA A 353 37.80 23.59 20.59
CA ALA A 353 38.40 24.29 21.70
C ALA A 353 38.67 25.77 21.47
N PRO A 354 38.45 26.56 22.53
CA PRO A 354 39.01 27.88 22.63
C PRO A 354 40.49 27.73 23.03
N GLU A 355 41.39 27.66 22.05
CA GLU A 355 42.81 27.97 22.32
C GLU A 355 42.95 29.41 22.86
N ASP A 356 41.92 30.24 22.64
CA ASP A 356 41.73 31.58 23.21
C ASP A 356 40.92 31.63 24.53
N ALA A 357 40.47 30.50 25.13
CA ALA A 357 39.76 30.59 26.43
C ALA A 357 40.76 30.63 27.59
N GLU A 358 41.32 31.80 27.78
CA GLU A 358 41.66 32.28 29.11
C GLU A 358 40.41 32.49 30.00
N ALA A 359 39.20 32.33 29.42
CA ALA A 359 37.93 32.55 30.09
C ALA A 359 37.59 31.44 31.10
N SER A 360 38.09 31.59 32.33
CA SER A 360 37.51 30.93 33.50
C SER A 360 36.01 31.18 33.58
N LEU A 361 35.22 30.14 33.82
CA LEU A 361 33.77 30.27 33.95
C LEU A 361 33.42 30.80 35.35
N THR A 362 32.65 31.88 35.41
CA THR A 362 32.09 32.38 36.68
C THR A 362 30.60 32.14 36.69
N VAL A 363 30.12 31.38 37.69
CA VAL A 363 28.71 31.02 37.87
C VAL A 363 28.19 31.76 39.11
N PRO A 364 27.27 32.72 38.97
CA PRO A 364 26.60 33.34 40.10
C PRO A 364 25.58 32.39 40.73
N ASP A 365 25.52 32.37 42.05
CA ASP A 365 24.62 31.55 42.87
C ASP A 365 24.25 32.32 44.16
N GLY A 366 23.13 33.04 44.12
CA GLY A 366 22.76 33.99 45.18
C GLY A 366 23.80 35.10 45.35
N SER A 367 24.37 35.22 46.56
CA SER A 367 25.48 36.14 46.86
C SER A 367 26.86 35.54 46.58
N ALA A 368 26.95 34.26 46.22
CA ALA A 368 28.20 33.59 45.92
C ALA A 368 28.52 33.65 44.42
N LEU A 369 29.82 33.79 44.11
CA LEU A 369 30.37 33.67 42.76
C LEU A 369 31.31 32.47 42.72
N TRP A 370 30.95 31.45 41.94
CA TRP A 370 31.74 30.24 41.78
C TRP A 370 32.60 30.33 40.52
N ARG A 371 33.92 30.42 40.71
CA ARG A 371 34.89 30.41 39.61
C ARG A 371 35.38 28.99 39.34
N VAL A 372 35.27 28.55 38.09
CA VAL A 372 35.90 27.34 37.54
C VAL A 372 37.03 27.81 36.62
N ASP A 373 38.25 27.39 36.90
CA ASP A 373 39.41 27.78 36.09
C ASP A 373 39.37 27.14 34.69
N ALA A 374 40.14 27.74 33.77
CA ALA A 374 40.17 27.29 32.38
C ALA A 374 40.74 25.86 32.24
N GLU A 375 41.65 25.44 33.14
CA GLU A 375 42.20 24.09 33.14
C GLU A 375 41.14 23.04 33.47
N ALA A 376 40.38 23.21 34.56
CA ALA A 376 39.32 22.27 34.93
C ALA A 376 38.21 22.19 33.87
N VAL A 377 37.93 23.30 33.16
CA VAL A 377 37.02 23.29 32.01
C VAL A 377 37.59 22.46 30.86
N ARG A 378 38.89 22.61 30.54
CA ARG A 378 39.56 21.81 29.49
C ARG A 378 39.59 20.33 29.83
N GLU A 379 39.95 19.96 31.06
CA GLU A 379 39.92 18.57 31.54
C GLU A 379 38.50 17.97 31.52
N ALA A 380 37.49 18.77 31.86
CA ALA A 380 36.10 18.36 31.79
C ALA A 380 35.63 18.11 30.34
N LEU A 381 36.11 18.92 29.38
CA LEU A 381 35.74 18.84 27.97
C LEU A 381 36.51 17.76 27.20
N ALA A 382 37.80 17.57 27.46
CA ALA A 382 38.70 16.74 26.66
C ALA A 382 38.16 15.33 26.32
N PRO A 383 37.70 14.49 27.26
CA PRO A 383 37.21 13.16 26.92
C PRO A 383 35.87 13.19 26.17
N ILE A 384 35.06 14.23 26.37
CA ILE A 384 33.80 14.42 25.64
C ILE A 384 34.09 14.84 24.20
N ARG A 385 35.07 15.73 24.01
CA ARG A 385 35.53 16.15 22.69
C ARG A 385 36.01 14.95 21.88
N THR A 386 36.88 14.12 22.46
CA THR A 386 37.36 12.89 21.80
C THR A 386 36.18 11.99 21.40
N ALA A 387 35.26 11.70 22.33
CA ALA A 387 34.10 10.85 22.09
C ALA A 387 33.10 11.43 21.07
N VAL A 388 33.00 12.75 20.98
CA VAL A 388 32.15 13.40 19.96
C VAL A 388 32.85 13.34 18.61
N SER A 389 34.15 13.64 18.54
CA SER A 389 34.95 13.66 17.30
C SER A 389 35.12 12.29 16.64
N ASP A 390 35.23 11.21 17.41
CA ASP A 390 35.30 9.84 16.88
C ASP A 390 33.91 9.22 16.60
N GLY A 391 32.83 9.96 16.88
CA GLY A 391 31.46 9.55 16.63
C GLY A 391 30.88 8.59 17.67
N THR A 392 31.60 8.26 18.75
CA THR A 392 31.10 7.38 19.81
C THR A 392 30.00 8.03 20.66
N LEU A 393 29.90 9.36 20.65
CA LEU A 393 28.89 10.12 21.38
C LEU A 393 28.24 11.21 20.50
N PRO A 394 26.89 11.23 20.38
CA PRO A 394 26.21 12.32 19.69
C PRO A 394 26.45 13.68 20.37
N TYR A 395 26.61 14.75 19.58
CA TYR A 395 26.92 16.10 20.09
C TYR A 395 26.02 16.57 21.24
N ARG A 396 24.68 16.38 21.13
CA ARG A 396 23.75 16.78 22.19
C ARG A 396 23.98 16.01 23.50
N ALA A 397 24.25 14.71 23.41
CA ALA A 397 24.58 13.90 24.59
C ALA A 397 25.92 14.32 25.19
N GLY A 398 26.91 14.64 24.35
CA GLY A 398 28.17 15.24 24.76
C GLY A 398 27.99 16.56 25.50
N ARG A 399 27.15 17.46 24.99
CA ARG A 399 26.81 18.74 25.62
C ARG A 399 26.20 18.55 27.01
N GLU A 400 25.22 17.66 27.17
CA GLU A 400 24.62 17.39 28.48
C GLU A 400 25.62 16.75 29.45
N ARG A 401 26.46 15.83 28.98
CA ARG A 401 27.54 15.25 29.79
C ARG A 401 28.54 16.31 30.23
N PHE A 402 28.88 17.25 29.36
CA PHE A 402 29.80 18.34 29.68
C PHE A 402 29.20 19.26 30.73
N ARG A 403 27.92 19.64 30.56
CA ARG A 403 27.15 20.40 31.55
C ARG A 403 27.14 19.72 32.92
N ALA A 404 26.91 18.40 32.96
CA ALA A 404 26.93 17.63 34.20
C ALA A 404 28.31 17.65 34.88
N ARG A 405 29.41 17.53 34.10
CA ARG A 405 30.77 17.61 34.65
C ARG A 405 31.09 19.02 35.20
N LEU A 406 30.68 20.08 34.50
CA LEU A 406 30.84 21.46 34.99
C LEU A 406 30.06 21.69 36.30
N LEU A 407 28.83 21.20 36.39
CA LEU A 407 28.03 21.28 37.63
C LEU A 407 28.70 20.54 38.80
N ALA A 408 29.30 19.37 38.54
CA ALA A 408 30.05 18.63 39.57
C ALA A 408 31.27 19.42 40.08
N LEU A 409 31.98 20.13 39.20
CA LEU A 409 33.11 20.99 39.59
C LEU A 409 32.66 22.15 40.49
N VAL A 410 31.56 22.82 40.14
CA VAL A 410 30.97 23.89 40.96
C VAL A 410 30.52 23.35 42.32
N ARG A 411 29.81 22.21 42.34
CA ARG A 411 29.36 21.55 43.57
C ARG A 411 30.50 21.19 44.50
N ALA A 412 31.57 20.58 43.99
CA ALA A 412 32.74 20.24 44.79
C ALA A 412 33.43 21.48 45.38
N ARG A 413 33.38 22.62 44.68
CA ARG A 413 33.90 23.90 45.21
C ARG A 413 32.98 24.49 46.28
N ALA A 414 31.66 24.35 46.14
CA ALA A 414 30.70 24.73 47.15
C ALA A 414 30.85 23.91 48.45
N GLU A 415 30.95 22.59 48.33
CA GLU A 415 31.16 21.68 49.47
C GLU A 415 32.45 22.00 50.23
N ARG A 416 33.55 22.30 49.53
CA ARG A 416 34.81 22.73 50.16
C ARG A 416 34.71 24.07 50.90
N ARG A 417 33.90 25.02 50.42
CA ARG A 417 33.70 26.32 51.08
C ARG A 417 32.80 26.22 52.31
N SER A 418 31.81 25.34 52.28
CA SER A 418 30.85 25.16 53.38
C SER A 418 31.40 24.33 54.56
N GLY A 419 32.56 23.66 54.40
CA GLY A 419 33.12 22.77 55.41
C GLY A 419 32.27 21.51 55.63
N PRO A 420 32.74 20.52 56.44
CA PRO A 420 31.90 19.38 56.79
C PRO A 420 30.65 19.89 57.52
N ARG A 421 29.47 19.54 57.03
CA ARG A 421 28.23 19.73 57.80
C ARG A 421 28.34 18.87 59.05
N THR A 422 28.64 19.48 60.20
CA THR A 422 28.37 18.86 61.49
C THR A 422 26.88 18.59 61.53
N ALA A 423 26.50 17.31 61.54
CA ALA A 423 25.14 16.88 61.80
C ALA A 423 24.79 17.34 63.22
N ALA A 424 23.83 18.26 63.30
CA ALA A 424 23.14 18.63 64.53
C ALA A 424 21.71 18.11 64.43
#